data_AF-A0A4Y1PZK2-F1
#
_entry.id   AF-A0A4Y1PZK2-F1
#
_cell.length_a   1.000
_cell.length_b   1.000
_cell.length_c   1.000
_cell.angle_alpha   90.00
_cell.angle_beta   90.00
_cell.angle_gamma   90.00
#
_symmetry.space_group_name_H-M   'P 1'
#
loop_
_entity.id
_entity.type
_entity.pdbx_description
1 polymer ?
#
loop_
_entity_poly.entity_id
_entity_poly.type
_entity_poly.pdbx_seq_one_letter_code
_entity_poly.pdbx_strand_id
1 'polypeptide(L)' 'ALVALKLDADGFKKYRCDRPLPLGVNLNSLTKVLKCAKDDDIVTIKAADDADVLNLLYEARHSDRIAEYD' A
#
# COMPACT_ATOMS: atom_id res chain seq x y z
N ALA A 1 16.94 18.81 0.80
CA ALA A 1 17.17 17.72 -0.18
C ALA A 1 15.83 17.33 -0.80
N LEU A 2 15.79 16.98 -2.09
CA LEU A 2 14.58 16.51 -2.78
C LEU A 2 14.65 14.99 -2.92
N VAL A 3 13.54 14.30 -2.65
CA VAL A 3 13.41 12.85 -2.85
C VAL A 3 12.26 12.61 -3.83
N ALA A 4 12.50 11.80 -4.85
CA ALA A 4 11.50 11.38 -5.83
C ALA A 4 11.51 9.86 -5.94
N LEU A 5 10.33 9.24 -5.91
CA LEU A 5 10.13 7.80 -6.05
C LEU A 5 9.15 7.56 -7.20
N LYS A 6 9.49 6.60 -8.06
CA LYS A 6 8.61 6.13 -9.13
C LYS A 6 8.56 4.60 -9.05
N LEU A 7 7.35 4.06 -8.97
CA LEU A 7 7.08 2.63 -9.05
C LEU A 7 6.27 2.39 -10.32
N ASP A 8 6.85 1.65 -11.26
CA ASP A 8 6.16 1.31 -12.51
C ASP A 8 5.15 0.18 -12.26
N ALA A 9 4.04 0.17 -13.01
CA ALA A 9 2.95 -0.79 -12.85
C ALA A 9 3.43 -2.25 -12.96
N ASP A 10 4.43 -2.46 -13.81
CA ASP A 10 5.14 -3.70 -14.12
C ASP A 10 5.81 -4.32 -12.89
N GLY A 11 6.14 -3.48 -11.88
CA GLY A 11 6.74 -3.90 -10.63
C GLY A 11 5.74 -4.50 -9.63
N PHE A 12 4.44 -4.42 -9.91
CA PHE A 12 3.39 -4.94 -9.04
C PHE A 12 2.83 -6.26 -9.58
N LYS A 13 2.57 -7.20 -8.68
CA LYS A 13 1.88 -8.47 -9.03
C LYS A 13 0.45 -8.22 -9.54
N LYS A 14 -0.22 -7.22 -8.98
CA LYS A 14 -1.54 -6.74 -9.39
C LYS A 14 -1.52 -5.21 -9.29
N TYR A 15 -1.87 -4.54 -10.38
CA TYR A 15 -2.00 -3.09 -10.41
C TYR A 15 -3.29 -2.72 -11.13
N ARG A 16 -4.08 -1.83 -10.54
CA ARG A 16 -5.25 -1.22 -11.15
C ARG A 16 -5.39 0.20 -10.61
N CYS A 17 -5.35 1.17 -11.50
CA CYS A 17 -5.56 2.58 -11.21
C CYS A 17 -6.31 3.17 -12.41
N ASP A 18 -7.64 3.16 -12.34
CA ASP A 18 -8.48 3.50 -13.48
C ASP A 18 -8.44 5.00 -13.81
N ARG A 19 -8.12 5.83 -12.81
CA ARG A 19 -7.99 7.28 -12.92
C ARG A 19 -6.82 7.77 -12.06
N PRO A 20 -6.13 8.86 -12.45
CA PRO A 20 -5.12 9.47 -11.60
C PRO A 20 -5.72 9.88 -10.25
N LEU A 21 -5.18 9.34 -9.16
CA LEU A 21 -5.63 9.61 -7.80
C LEU A 21 -4.50 10.22 -6.97
N PRO A 22 -4.54 11.53 -6.65
CA PRO A 22 -3.57 12.13 -5.75
C PRO A 22 -3.88 11.70 -4.31
N LEU A 23 -2.92 11.06 -3.65
CA LEU A 23 -3.03 10.61 -2.27
C LEU A 23 -1.99 11.32 -1.40
N GLY A 24 -2.48 12.20 -0.51
CA GLY A 24 -1.65 12.84 0.50
C GLY A 24 -1.45 11.91 1.69
N VAL A 25 -0.22 11.42 1.91
CA VAL A 25 0.07 10.48 3.01
C VAL A 25 1.07 11.06 4.00
N ASN A 26 0.84 10.81 5.29
CA ASN A 26 1.84 11.07 6.30
C ASN A 26 2.88 9.93 6.28
N LEU A 27 4.11 10.23 5.84
CA LEU A 27 5.17 9.24 5.73
C LEU A 27 5.56 8.60 7.07
N ASN A 28 5.45 9.31 8.19
CA ASN A 28 5.73 8.74 9.51
C ASN A 28 4.67 7.69 9.89
N SER A 29 3.39 7.98 9.62
CA SER A 29 2.30 7.03 9.83
C SER A 29 2.43 5.83 8.89
N LEU A 30 2.64 6.07 7.59
CA LEU A 30 2.81 5.01 6.60
C LEU A 30 3.98 4.09 6.97
N THR A 31 5.11 4.63 7.42
CA THR A 31 6.26 3.83 7.86
C THR A 31 5.93 2.93 9.05
N LYS A 32 5.12 3.40 10.01
CA LYS A 32 4.71 2.59 11.16
C LYS A 32 3.81 1.43 10.73
N VAL A 33 2.87 1.72 9.84
CA VAL A 33 1.89 0.75 9.34
C VAL A 33 2.57 -0.28 8.45
N LEU A 34 3.55 0.12 7.63
CA LEU A 34 4.36 -0.81 6.82
C LEU A 34 5.18 -1.78 7.68
N LYS A 35 5.60 -1.40 8.90
CA LYS A 35 6.33 -2.31 9.83
C LYS A 35 5.46 -3.46 10.35
N CYS A 36 4.15 -3.43 10.14
CA CYS A 36 3.27 -4.55 10.47
C CYS A 36 3.37 -5.70 9.44
N ALA A 37 3.88 -5.41 8.23
CA ALA A 37 4.18 -6.43 7.23
C ALA A 37 5.41 -7.25 7.64
N LYS A 38 5.35 -8.56 7.41
CA LYS A 38 6.52 -9.44 7.42
C LYS A 38 7.22 -9.41 6.06
N ASP A 39 8.48 -9.85 6.03
CA ASP A 39 9.33 -9.82 4.84
C ASP A 39 8.75 -10.57 3.62
N ASP A 40 7.89 -11.57 3.85
CA ASP A 40 7.28 -12.42 2.82
C ASP A 40 5.80 -12.13 2.56
N ASP A 41 5.21 -11.17 3.28
CA ASP A 41 3.81 -10.78 3.11
C ASP A 41 3.59 -10.09 1.76
N ILE A 42 2.42 -10.32 1.18
CA ILE A 42 1.91 -9.53 0.06
C ILE A 42 1.18 -8.33 0.67
N VAL A 43 1.62 -7.12 0.32
CA VAL A 43 0.96 -5.88 0.73
C VAL A 43 0.17 -5.31 -0.44
N THR A 44 -1.13 -5.11 -0.24
CA THR A 44 -2.03 -4.48 -1.20
C THR A 44 -2.47 -3.12 -0.68
N ILE A 45 -2.29 -2.08 -1.48
CA ILE A 45 -2.71 -0.71 -1.16
C ILE A 45 -4.01 -0.43 -1.93
N LYS A 46 -5.03 0.07 -1.22
CA LYS A 46 -6.34 0.41 -1.80
C LYS A 46 -6.78 1.79 -1.34
N ALA A 47 -7.37 2.54 -2.25
CA ALA A 47 -8.04 3.80 -1.97
C ALA A 47 -9.26 3.90 -2.88
N ALA A 48 -10.36 4.47 -2.38
CA ALA A 48 -11.52 4.82 -3.18
C ALA A 48 -11.28 6.15 -3.93
N ASP A 49 -12.11 6.43 -4.93
CA ASP A 49 -11.98 7.60 -5.81
C ASP A 49 -12.07 8.96 -5.08
N ASP A 50 -12.73 8.99 -3.92
CA ASP A 50 -12.93 10.15 -3.04
C ASP A 50 -12.23 10.01 -1.68
N ALA A 51 -11.28 9.08 -1.58
CA ALA A 51 -10.82 8.61 -0.28
C ALA A 51 -9.90 9.60 0.45
N ASP A 52 -10.31 9.93 1.68
CA ASP A 52 -9.45 10.50 2.73
C ASP A 52 -8.63 9.42 3.47
N VAL A 53 -8.84 8.14 3.13
CA VAL A 53 -8.32 6.98 3.85
C VAL A 53 -7.57 6.05 2.90
N LEU A 54 -6.40 5.57 3.31
CA LEU A 54 -5.58 4.62 2.56
C LEU A 54 -5.60 3.26 3.27
N ASN A 55 -6.25 2.29 2.65
CA ASN A 55 -6.32 0.95 3.19
C ASN A 55 -5.10 0.12 2.79
N LEU A 56 -4.48 -0.57 3.77
CA LEU A 56 -3.40 -1.53 3.56
C LEU A 56 -3.85 -2.92 4.01
N LEU A 57 -3.73 -3.87 3.10
CA LEU A 57 -4.04 -5.28 3.33
C LEU A 57 -2.75 -6.12 3.26
N TYR A 58 -2.53 -6.94 4.27
CA TYR A 58 -1.36 -7.80 4.43
C TYR A 58 -1.77 -9.25 4.37
N GLU A 59 -1.26 -9.98 3.39
CA GLU A 59 -1.55 -11.40 3.18
C GLU A 59 -0.28 -12.22 3.36
N ALA A 60 -0.29 -13.14 4.32
CA ALA A 60 0.81 -14.07 4.51
C ALA A 60 0.90 -15.07 3.35
N ARG A 61 2.11 -15.32 2.85
CA ARG A 61 2.30 -16.26 1.72
C ARG A 61 2.03 -17.71 2.09
N HIS A 62 2.29 -18.08 3.33
CA HIS A 62 2.33 -19.48 3.81
C HIS A 62 1.27 -19.82 4.86
N SER A 63 0.40 -18.88 5.20
CA SER A 63 -0.62 -19.03 6.24
C SER A 63 -1.86 -18.25 5.83
N ASP A 64 -3.03 -18.65 6.31
CA ASP A 64 -4.30 -17.96 6.05
C ASP A 64 -4.46 -16.63 6.83
N ARG A 65 -3.36 -16.05 7.30
CA ARG A 65 -3.37 -14.78 8.02
C ARG A 65 -3.57 -13.63 7.04
N ILE A 66 -4.65 -12.89 7.25
CA ILE A 66 -4.95 -11.63 6.59
C ILE A 66 -5.08 -10.55 7.67
N ALA A 67 -4.44 -9.41 7.46
CA ALA A 67 -4.58 -8.23 8.31
C ALA A 67 -4.93 -7.01 7.44
N GLU A 68 -5.63 -6.05 8.04
CA GLU A 68 -6.12 -4.84 7.37
C GLU A 68 -5.90 -3.64 8.27
N TYR A 69 -5.54 -2.50 7.66
CA TYR A 69 -5.37 -1.21 8.33
C TYR A 69 -5.98 -0.09 7.47
N ASP A 70 -6.76 0.77 8.10
CA ASP A 70 -7.37 1.98 7.52
C ASP A 70 -6.63 3.25 7.96
#